data_AF-A0A1F3CTZ0-F1
#
_entry.id   AF-A0A1F3CTZ0-F1
#
_cell.length_a   1.000
_cell.length_b   1.000
_cell.length_c   1.000
_cell.angle_alpha   90.00
_cell.angle_beta   90.00
_cell.angle_gamma   90.00
#
_symmetry.space_group_name_H-M   'P 1'
#
loop_
_entity.id
_entity.type
_entity.pdbx_description
1 polymer ?
#
loop_
_entity_poly.entity_id
_entity_poly.type
_entity_poly.pdbx_seq_one_letter_code
_entity_poly.pdbx_strand_id
1 'polypeptide(L)'
;MINKEKANKLVKDFAEWMQQHKDELTALQIFYNQPYRRRELTYTMIKEVLEKLQNDKPMLAPMIIWRAYEALGQCNSSARNELTAIVSLIRKVSGVDNTLTAFDKTVDKNFQDWVFKKQAGTTKFNEEQMQWLRMIKDYVITSFHIEKEDFDLDPFNKNGSLGKFYKLFREDYEKIIDELNEVLAT
;
A
#
# COMPACT_ATOMS: atom_id res chain seq x y z
N MET A 1 -21.50 2.59 -20.31
CA MET A 1 -20.43 1.61 -19.97
C MET A 1 -19.28 1.79 -20.95
N ILE A 2 -18.02 1.73 -20.49
CA ILE A 2 -16.84 1.74 -21.39
C ILE A 2 -16.82 0.41 -22.15
N ASN A 3 -16.63 0.43 -23.47
CA ASN A 3 -16.50 -0.80 -24.25
C ASN A 3 -15.08 -1.40 -24.09
N LYS A 4 -14.92 -2.69 -24.39
CA LYS A 4 -13.66 -3.41 -24.15
C LYS A 4 -12.46 -2.81 -24.90
N GLU A 5 -12.66 -2.30 -26.11
CA GLU A 5 -11.60 -1.67 -26.91
C GLU A 5 -11.08 -0.40 -26.24
N LYS A 6 -11.98 0.51 -25.83
CA LYS A 6 -11.61 1.72 -25.11
C LYS A 6 -10.97 1.39 -23.75
N ALA A 7 -11.46 0.37 -23.05
CA ALA A 7 -10.89 -0.07 -21.79
C ALA A 7 -9.44 -0.57 -21.97
N ASN A 8 -9.18 -1.41 -22.98
CA ASN A 8 -7.83 -1.88 -23.30
C ASN A 8 -6.89 -0.72 -23.63
N LYS A 9 -7.37 0.26 -24.41
CA LYS A 9 -6.58 1.45 -24.73
C LYS A 9 -6.20 2.23 -23.47
N LEU A 10 -7.17 2.50 -22.59
CA LEU A 10 -6.91 3.23 -21.33
C LEU A 10 -5.89 2.52 -20.44
N VAL A 11 -6.02 1.20 -20.28
CA VAL A 11 -5.08 0.40 -19.49
C VAL A 11 -3.67 0.41 -20.10
N LYS A 12 -3.58 0.31 -21.43
CA LYS A 12 -2.32 0.39 -22.15
C LYS A 12 -1.66 1.78 -22.01
N ASP A 13 -2.41 2.84 -22.29
CA ASP A 13 -1.92 4.23 -22.20
C ASP A 13 -1.47 4.55 -20.77
N PHE A 14 -2.16 4.03 -19.74
CA PHE A 14 -1.76 4.15 -18.34
C PHE A 14 -0.45 3.41 -18.04
N ALA A 15 -0.29 2.17 -18.51
CA ALA A 15 0.95 1.41 -18.31
C ALA A 15 2.13 2.09 -19.02
N GLU A 16 1.93 2.62 -20.22
CA GLU A 16 2.95 3.37 -20.96
C GLU A 16 3.37 4.65 -20.22
N TRP A 17 2.41 5.41 -19.69
CA TRP A 17 2.72 6.60 -18.88
C TRP A 17 3.52 6.23 -17.63
N MET A 18 3.12 5.18 -16.90
CA MET A 18 3.85 4.71 -15.72
C MET A 18 5.30 4.31 -16.05
N GLN A 19 5.52 3.68 -17.21
CA GLN A 19 6.86 3.31 -17.65
C GLN A 19 7.71 4.52 -18.05
N GLN A 20 7.11 5.54 -18.67
CA GLN A 20 7.80 6.75 -19.10
C GLN A 20 8.29 7.60 -17.92
N HIS A 21 7.54 7.61 -16.81
CA HIS A 21 7.85 8.42 -15.62
C HIS A 21 8.56 7.64 -14.51
N LYS A 22 8.92 6.37 -14.73
CA LYS A 22 9.48 5.50 -13.69
C LYS A 22 10.81 5.99 -13.11
N ASP A 23 11.59 6.73 -13.87
CA ASP A 23 12.91 7.23 -13.45
C ASP A 23 12.83 8.66 -12.89
N GLU A 24 11.69 9.35 -13.08
CA GLU A 24 11.41 10.70 -12.56
C GLU A 24 10.74 10.64 -11.19
N LEU A 25 9.75 9.75 -11.04
CA LEU A 25 8.92 9.68 -9.84
C LEU A 25 9.43 8.60 -8.89
N THR A 26 9.82 9.01 -7.68
CA THR A 26 10.44 8.12 -6.68
C THR A 26 9.62 6.86 -6.40
N ALA A 27 8.30 6.98 -6.21
CA ALA A 27 7.43 5.82 -6.00
C ALA A 27 7.48 4.83 -7.16
N LEU A 28 7.44 5.31 -8.41
CA LEU A 28 7.50 4.44 -9.57
C LEU A 28 8.88 3.78 -9.69
N GLN A 29 9.95 4.52 -9.41
CA GLN A 29 11.31 3.97 -9.38
C GLN A 29 11.40 2.80 -8.38
N ILE A 30 10.81 2.96 -7.20
CA ILE A 30 10.74 1.91 -6.18
C ILE A 30 9.99 0.68 -6.70
N PHE A 31 8.81 0.87 -7.30
CA PHE A 31 8.00 -0.24 -7.78
C PHE A 31 8.67 -1.02 -8.93
N TYR A 32 9.27 -0.32 -9.90
CA TYR A 32 9.87 -0.93 -11.09
C TYR A 32 11.28 -1.46 -10.88
N ASN A 33 12.12 -0.76 -10.10
CA ASN A 33 13.57 -0.99 -10.12
C ASN A 33 14.14 -1.36 -8.74
N GLN A 34 13.45 -1.07 -7.63
CA GLN A 34 14.01 -1.23 -6.28
C GLN A 34 13.03 -1.90 -5.30
N PRO A 35 12.66 -3.19 -5.49
CA PRO A 35 11.64 -3.87 -4.69
C PRO A 35 11.89 -3.82 -3.17
N TYR A 36 13.14 -3.90 -2.73
CA TYR A 36 13.52 -3.83 -1.31
C TYR A 36 13.11 -2.51 -0.64
N ARG A 37 13.06 -1.42 -1.41
CA ARG A 37 12.72 -0.08 -0.91
C ARG A 37 11.22 0.18 -0.85
N ARG A 38 10.36 -0.79 -1.20
CA ARG A 38 8.89 -0.64 -1.08
C ARG A 38 8.45 -0.33 0.35
N ARG A 39 9.19 -0.86 1.32
CA ARG A 39 9.00 -0.55 2.74
C ARG A 39 9.27 0.91 3.10
N GLU A 40 9.87 1.71 2.22
CA GLU A 40 10.15 3.14 2.39
C GLU A 40 9.13 4.03 1.65
N LEU A 41 8.08 3.45 1.06
CA LEU A 41 7.05 4.22 0.35
C LEU A 41 6.30 5.11 1.32
N THR A 42 6.16 6.39 0.97
CA THR A 42 5.41 7.35 1.79
C THR A 42 4.20 7.90 1.05
N TYR A 43 3.25 8.42 1.83
CA TYR A 43 2.10 9.16 1.32
C TYR A 43 2.50 10.23 0.29
N THR A 44 3.54 11.02 0.58
CA THR A 44 4.00 12.11 -0.28
C THR A 44 4.47 11.59 -1.63
N MET A 45 5.22 10.49 -1.67
CA MET A 45 5.69 9.89 -2.94
C MET A 45 4.53 9.40 -3.80
N ILE A 46 3.50 8.78 -3.19
CA ILE A 46 2.31 8.32 -3.92
C ILE A 46 1.46 9.50 -4.41
N LYS A 47 1.31 10.52 -3.56
CA LYS A 47 0.57 11.73 -3.89
C LYS A 47 1.20 12.48 -5.07
N GLU A 48 2.52 12.56 -5.13
CA GLU A 48 3.25 13.15 -6.25
C GLU A 48 2.91 12.45 -7.58
N VAL A 49 2.86 11.11 -7.60
CA VAL A 49 2.45 10.35 -8.78
C VAL A 49 1.01 10.67 -9.17
N LEU A 50 0.10 10.71 -8.20
CA LEU A 50 -1.31 11.00 -8.43
C LEU A 50 -1.51 12.39 -9.05
N GLU A 51 -0.91 13.41 -8.45
CA GLU A 51 -1.03 14.80 -8.90
C GLU A 51 -0.43 14.97 -10.29
N LYS A 52 0.77 14.42 -10.55
CA LYS A 52 1.39 14.51 -11.86
C LYS A 52 0.56 13.79 -12.94
N LEU A 53 0.07 12.58 -12.67
CA LEU A 53 -0.79 11.84 -13.58
C LEU A 53 -2.06 12.60 -13.94
N GLN A 54 -2.72 13.20 -12.95
CA GLN A 54 -3.94 13.96 -13.16
C GLN A 54 -3.69 15.24 -13.96
N ASN A 55 -2.55 15.90 -13.76
CA ASN A 55 -2.15 17.08 -14.51
C ASN A 55 -1.79 16.76 -15.97
N ASP A 56 -0.98 15.72 -16.19
CA ASP A 56 -0.49 15.34 -17.52
C ASP A 56 -1.60 14.70 -18.37
N LYS A 57 -2.41 13.83 -17.75
CA LYS A 57 -3.38 12.95 -18.41
C LYS A 57 -4.64 12.75 -17.56
N PRO A 58 -5.56 13.72 -17.46
CA PRO A 58 -6.79 13.60 -16.66
C PRO A 58 -7.66 12.36 -16.97
N MET A 59 -7.63 11.89 -18.23
CA MET A 59 -8.35 10.67 -18.66
C MET A 59 -7.77 9.37 -18.11
N LEU A 60 -6.56 9.42 -17.54
CA LEU A 60 -5.89 8.30 -16.89
C LEU A 60 -6.00 8.37 -15.37
N ALA A 61 -6.88 9.21 -14.82
CA ALA A 61 -7.13 9.27 -13.38
C ALA A 61 -7.45 7.87 -12.80
N PRO A 62 -7.00 7.55 -11.56
CA PRO A 62 -7.01 6.18 -11.04
C PRO A 62 -8.36 5.48 -11.13
N MET A 63 -9.45 6.17 -10.77
CA MET A 63 -10.79 5.56 -10.79
C MET A 63 -11.30 5.28 -12.21
N ILE A 64 -10.83 6.01 -13.22
CA ILE A 64 -11.15 5.74 -14.63
C ILE A 64 -10.45 4.45 -15.07
N ILE A 65 -9.17 4.31 -14.72
CA ILE A 65 -8.38 3.12 -15.05
C ILE A 65 -8.90 1.89 -14.30
N TRP A 66 -9.28 2.04 -13.04
CA TRP A 66 -9.91 0.98 -12.27
C TRP A 66 -11.16 0.44 -12.97
N ARG A 67 -12.07 1.33 -13.40
CA ARG A 67 -13.27 0.96 -14.16
C ARG A 67 -12.95 0.31 -15.51
N ALA A 68 -11.85 0.70 -16.14
CA ALA A 68 -11.37 0.04 -17.35
C ALA A 68 -10.98 -1.42 -17.06
N TYR A 69 -10.22 -1.68 -15.98
CA TYR A 69 -9.92 -3.05 -15.54
C TYR A 69 -11.18 -3.85 -15.15
N GLU A 70 -12.16 -3.22 -14.48
CA GLU A 70 -13.46 -3.85 -14.18
C GLU A 70 -14.20 -4.26 -15.46
N ALA A 71 -14.27 -3.38 -16.47
CA ALA A 71 -14.90 -3.67 -17.75
C ALA A 71 -14.21 -4.81 -18.53
N LEU A 72 -12.92 -5.05 -18.26
CA LEU A 72 -12.15 -6.15 -18.81
C LEU A 72 -12.26 -7.45 -17.98
N GLY A 73 -12.91 -7.42 -16.81
CA GLY A 73 -12.99 -8.55 -15.89
C GLY A 73 -11.66 -8.88 -15.22
N GLN A 74 -10.75 -7.91 -15.11
CA GLN A 74 -9.39 -8.08 -14.60
C GLN A 74 -9.21 -7.51 -13.19
N CYS A 75 -10.31 -7.35 -12.45
CA CYS A 75 -10.33 -6.84 -11.09
C CYS A 75 -11.16 -7.76 -10.19
N ASN A 76 -10.71 -8.00 -8.95
CA ASN A 76 -11.37 -8.88 -7.99
C ASN A 76 -11.96 -8.14 -6.76
N SER A 77 -11.88 -6.82 -6.75
CA SER A 77 -12.30 -5.97 -5.63
C SER A 77 -12.64 -4.57 -6.12
N SER A 78 -13.09 -3.69 -5.23
CA SER A 78 -13.36 -2.29 -5.55
C SER A 78 -12.41 -1.38 -4.80
N ALA A 79 -11.88 -0.35 -5.46
CA ALA A 79 -11.06 0.65 -4.81
C ALA A 79 -11.89 1.48 -3.82
N ARG A 80 -11.31 1.79 -2.66
CA ARG A 80 -11.95 2.61 -1.62
C ARG A 80 -11.81 4.11 -1.89
N ASN A 81 -10.64 4.54 -2.36
CA ASN A 81 -10.34 5.95 -2.67
C ASN A 81 -9.25 6.05 -3.75
N GLU A 82 -9.00 7.26 -4.26
CA GLU A 82 -8.03 7.46 -5.35
C GLU A 82 -6.59 7.07 -4.98
N LEU A 83 -6.13 7.37 -3.76
CA LEU A 83 -4.77 7.08 -3.33
C LEU A 83 -4.48 5.57 -3.24
N THR A 84 -5.38 4.81 -2.63
CA THR A 84 -5.26 3.35 -2.57
C THR A 84 -5.45 2.71 -3.95
N ALA A 85 -6.29 3.32 -4.81
CA ALA A 85 -6.44 2.89 -6.20
C ALA A 85 -5.13 3.04 -6.98
N ILE A 86 -4.46 4.20 -6.89
CA ILE A 86 -3.22 4.44 -7.66
C ILE A 86 -2.11 3.46 -7.23
N VAL A 87 -1.97 3.17 -5.93
CA VAL A 87 -0.99 2.17 -5.47
C VAL A 87 -1.27 0.79 -6.04
N SER A 88 -2.53 0.34 -5.95
CA SER A 88 -2.96 -0.96 -6.49
C SER A 88 -2.71 -1.05 -8.01
N LEU A 89 -2.97 0.04 -8.74
CA LEU A 89 -2.75 0.13 -10.17
C LEU A 89 -1.27 0.11 -10.53
N ILE A 90 -0.42 0.85 -9.80
CA ILE A 90 1.04 0.82 -9.98
C ILE A 90 1.57 -0.59 -9.75
N ARG A 91 1.16 -1.25 -8.66
CA ARG A 91 1.53 -2.64 -8.36
C ARG A 91 1.13 -3.60 -9.48
N LYS A 92 -0.07 -3.43 -10.04
CA LYS A 92 -0.55 -4.24 -11.16
C LYS A 92 0.28 -4.05 -12.44
N VAL A 93 0.60 -2.81 -12.83
CA VAL A 93 1.32 -2.54 -14.09
C VAL A 93 2.83 -2.76 -13.99
N SER A 94 3.41 -2.60 -12.80
CA SER A 94 4.82 -2.94 -12.54
C SER A 94 5.06 -4.43 -12.35
N GLY A 95 4.01 -5.26 -12.36
CA GLY A 95 4.10 -6.71 -12.27
C GLY A 95 4.29 -7.23 -10.83
N VAL A 96 4.09 -6.40 -9.81
CA VAL A 96 4.07 -6.85 -8.41
C VAL A 96 2.87 -7.75 -8.18
N ASP A 97 1.70 -7.31 -8.63
CA ASP A 97 0.47 -8.08 -8.51
C ASP A 97 0.02 -8.58 -9.89
N ASN A 98 -0.23 -9.89 -9.98
CA ASN A 98 -0.75 -10.50 -11.21
C ASN A 98 -2.22 -10.13 -11.48
N THR A 99 -2.98 -9.77 -10.44
CA THR A 99 -4.39 -9.40 -10.53
C THR A 99 -4.58 -8.05 -9.84
N LEU A 100 -5.46 -7.20 -10.38
CA LEU A 100 -5.77 -5.94 -9.72
C LEU A 100 -6.60 -6.23 -8.45
N THR A 101 -5.98 -5.99 -7.30
CA THR A 101 -6.57 -6.14 -5.97
C THR A 101 -6.40 -4.85 -5.20
N ALA A 102 -7.42 -4.43 -4.46
CA ALA A 102 -7.38 -3.21 -3.67
C ALA A 102 -6.30 -3.33 -2.58
N PHE A 103 -5.49 -2.28 -2.43
CA PHE A 103 -4.32 -2.27 -1.57
C PHE A 103 -4.64 -2.66 -0.12
N ASP A 104 -5.77 -2.22 0.42
CA ASP A 104 -6.24 -2.60 1.76
C ASP A 104 -6.39 -4.12 1.91
N LYS A 105 -6.84 -4.82 0.86
CA LYS A 105 -6.98 -6.28 0.88
C LYS A 105 -5.64 -7.00 0.81
N THR A 106 -4.68 -6.45 0.06
CA THR A 106 -3.30 -6.94 0.07
C THR A 106 -2.68 -6.80 1.45
N VAL A 107 -2.80 -5.62 2.06
CA VAL A 107 -2.29 -5.35 3.42
C VAL A 107 -2.95 -6.26 4.46
N ASP A 108 -4.29 -6.41 4.41
CA ASP A 108 -5.03 -7.32 5.31
C ASP A 108 -4.51 -8.76 5.22
N LYS A 109 -4.30 -9.26 3.99
CA LYS A 109 -3.79 -10.62 3.76
C LYS A 109 -2.35 -10.77 4.28
N ASN A 110 -1.46 -9.86 3.93
CA ASN A 110 -0.06 -9.91 4.36
C ASN A 110 0.05 -9.85 5.88
N PHE A 111 -0.75 -9.00 6.52
CA PHE A 111 -0.83 -8.92 7.97
C PHE A 111 -1.30 -10.25 8.59
N GLN A 112 -2.38 -10.83 8.06
CA GLN A 112 -2.88 -12.12 8.53
C GLN A 112 -1.81 -13.22 8.42
N ASP A 113 -1.13 -13.30 7.28
CA ASP A 113 -0.08 -14.30 7.03
C ASP A 113 1.12 -14.10 7.98
N TRP A 114 1.53 -12.85 8.22
CA TRP A 114 2.61 -12.53 9.15
C TRP A 114 2.23 -12.86 10.60
N VAL A 115 1.03 -12.47 11.06
CA VAL A 115 0.54 -12.81 12.41
C VAL A 115 0.46 -14.33 12.59
N PHE A 116 -0.06 -15.05 11.60
CA PHE A 116 -0.17 -16.50 11.65
C PHE A 116 1.21 -17.16 11.79
N LYS A 117 2.21 -16.71 11.02
CA LYS A 117 3.60 -17.18 11.14
C LYS A 117 4.19 -16.87 12.51
N LYS A 118 4.00 -15.66 13.05
CA LYS A 118 4.47 -15.30 14.40
C LYS A 118 3.85 -16.18 15.47
N GLN A 119 2.53 -16.36 15.42
CA GLN A 119 1.79 -17.19 16.37
C GLN A 119 2.05 -18.69 16.20
N ALA A 120 2.48 -19.18 15.04
CA ALA A 120 2.92 -20.56 14.88
C ALA A 120 4.27 -20.83 15.57
N GLY A 121 5.07 -19.78 15.80
CA GLY A 121 6.34 -19.85 16.53
C GLY A 121 6.19 -19.72 18.05
N THR A 122 7.29 -19.33 18.68
CA THR A 122 7.38 -19.10 20.14
C THR A 122 6.67 -17.81 20.57
N THR A 123 6.57 -16.83 19.68
CA THR A 123 5.91 -15.54 19.95
C THR A 123 4.39 -15.72 20.03
N LYS A 124 3.79 -15.33 21.15
CA LYS A 124 2.33 -15.31 21.32
C LYS A 124 1.89 -13.90 21.67
N PHE A 125 1.34 -13.19 20.70
CA PHE A 125 0.79 -11.86 20.96
C PHE A 125 -0.49 -11.97 21.80
N ASN A 126 -0.55 -11.20 22.88
CA ASN A 126 -1.77 -11.05 23.66
C ASN A 126 -2.76 -10.10 22.95
N GLU A 127 -3.95 -9.94 23.52
CA GLU A 127 -5.00 -9.11 22.92
C GLU A 127 -4.58 -7.65 22.72
N GLU A 128 -3.88 -7.07 23.70
CA GLU A 128 -3.43 -5.68 23.65
C GLU A 128 -2.34 -5.47 22.58
N GLN A 129 -1.37 -6.38 22.49
CA GLN A 129 -0.38 -6.40 21.42
C GLN A 129 -1.06 -6.52 20.05
N MET A 130 -2.04 -7.42 19.92
CA MET A 130 -2.80 -7.58 18.68
C MET A 130 -3.61 -6.33 18.29
N GLN A 131 -4.16 -5.61 19.26
CA GLN A 131 -4.83 -4.32 19.01
C GLN A 131 -3.85 -3.29 18.45
N TRP A 132 -2.65 -3.18 19.02
CA TRP A 132 -1.60 -2.29 18.52
C TRP A 132 -1.17 -2.64 17.10
N LEU A 133 -0.93 -3.93 16.82
CA LEU A 133 -0.56 -4.39 15.48
C LEU A 133 -1.64 -4.08 14.44
N ARG A 134 -2.92 -4.17 14.82
CA ARG A 134 -4.05 -3.79 13.93
C ARG A 134 -4.11 -2.29 13.68
N MET A 135 -3.89 -1.45 14.70
CA MET A 135 -3.82 0.01 14.53
C MET A 135 -2.68 0.40 13.57
N ILE A 136 -1.51 -0.22 13.69
CA ILE A 136 -0.38 -0.01 12.77
C ILE A 136 -0.75 -0.43 11.36
N LYS A 137 -1.33 -1.62 11.18
CA LYS A 137 -1.80 -2.08 9.88
C LYS A 137 -2.78 -1.09 9.24
N ASP A 138 -3.78 -0.62 9.99
CA ASP A 138 -4.76 0.33 9.47
C ASP A 138 -4.14 1.71 9.14
N TYR A 139 -3.14 2.15 9.89
CA TYR A 139 -2.35 3.34 9.58
C TYR A 139 -1.57 3.17 8.26
N VAL A 140 -0.84 2.06 8.11
CA VAL A 140 -0.05 1.75 6.91
C VAL A 140 -0.90 1.67 5.63
N ILE A 141 -2.18 1.30 5.71
CA ILE A 141 -3.07 1.32 4.53
C ILE A 141 -3.17 2.74 3.92
N THR A 142 -3.06 3.80 4.73
CA THR A 142 -3.22 5.19 4.27
C THR A 142 -1.89 5.93 4.16
N SER A 143 -0.94 5.67 5.05
CA SER A 143 0.38 6.32 5.07
C SER A 143 1.44 5.59 4.25
N PHE A 144 1.21 4.31 3.90
CA PHE A 144 2.11 3.36 3.22
C PHE A 144 3.33 2.91 4.03
N HIS A 145 3.66 3.61 5.11
CA HIS A 145 4.79 3.35 5.99
C HIS A 145 4.50 3.88 7.40
N ILE A 146 5.16 3.33 8.41
CA ILE A 146 5.14 3.86 9.78
C ILE A 146 6.55 4.08 10.31
N GLU A 147 6.81 5.27 10.83
CA GLU A 147 8.02 5.67 11.56
C GLU A 147 7.70 5.81 13.06
N LYS A 148 8.74 6.02 13.88
CA LYS A 148 8.57 6.14 15.33
C LYS A 148 7.79 7.41 15.70
N GLU A 149 7.98 8.46 14.92
CA GLU A 149 7.36 9.78 15.03
C GLU A 149 5.85 9.71 14.77
N ASP A 150 5.40 8.77 13.93
CA ASP A 150 3.97 8.59 13.65
C ASP A 150 3.17 8.13 14.89
N PHE A 151 3.84 7.58 15.90
CA PHE A 151 3.18 7.20 17.16
C PHE A 151 2.69 8.41 17.98
N ASP A 152 3.08 9.63 17.61
CA ASP A 152 2.54 10.87 18.18
C ASP A 152 1.24 11.34 17.49
N LEU A 153 0.81 10.64 16.44
CA LEU A 153 -0.43 10.90 15.71
C LEU A 153 -1.59 10.02 16.21
N ASP A 154 -2.81 10.40 15.84
CA ASP A 154 -3.99 9.56 16.05
C ASP A 154 -3.91 8.27 15.22
N PRO A 155 -4.30 7.09 15.76
CA PRO A 155 -4.85 6.86 17.09
C PRO A 155 -3.80 6.57 18.18
N PHE A 156 -2.51 6.49 17.86
CA PHE A 156 -1.46 6.01 18.76
C PHE A 156 -1.26 6.91 19.99
N ASN A 157 -1.26 8.23 19.79
CA ASN A 157 -1.13 9.21 20.87
C ASN A 157 -2.20 9.06 21.97
N LYS A 158 -3.43 8.69 21.59
CA LYS A 158 -4.57 8.44 22.47
C LYS A 158 -4.46 7.10 23.20
N ASN A 159 -3.59 6.21 22.74
CA ASN A 159 -3.35 4.90 23.33
C ASN A 159 -2.02 4.81 24.10
N GLY A 160 -1.31 5.93 24.26
CA GLY A 160 -0.06 6.02 25.03
C GLY A 160 1.23 6.12 24.20
N SER A 161 1.11 6.44 22.91
CA SER A 161 2.20 6.72 21.97
C SER A 161 3.26 5.60 21.89
N LEU A 162 4.45 5.92 21.39
CA LEU A 162 5.58 5.00 21.28
C LEU A 162 5.96 4.37 22.63
N GLY A 163 5.79 5.12 23.73
CA GLY A 163 6.09 4.64 25.08
C GLY A 163 5.24 3.43 25.49
N LYS A 164 3.95 3.39 25.14
CA LYS A 164 3.10 2.22 25.38
C LYS A 164 3.48 1.06 24.47
N PHE A 165 3.77 1.32 23.20
CA PHE A 165 4.22 0.30 22.26
C PHE A 165 5.52 -0.37 22.75
N TYR A 166 6.50 0.41 23.18
CA TYR A 166 7.74 -0.08 23.79
C TYR A 166 7.46 -0.98 25.02
N LYS A 167 6.53 -0.62 25.91
CA LYS A 167 6.19 -1.47 27.07
C LYS A 167 5.61 -2.82 26.66
N LEU A 168 4.87 -2.87 25.55
CA LEU A 168 4.22 -4.09 25.05
C LEU A 168 5.19 -5.02 24.33
N PHE A 169 6.10 -4.48 23.52
CA PHE A 169 6.98 -5.28 22.65
C PHE A 169 8.44 -5.31 23.13
N ARG A 170 8.80 -4.47 24.11
CA ARG A 170 10.13 -4.40 24.75
C ARG A 170 11.23 -4.28 23.70
N GLU A 171 12.27 -5.11 23.79
CA GLU A 171 13.44 -5.11 22.91
C GLU A 171 13.08 -5.39 21.45
N ASP A 172 11.93 -6.02 21.17
CA ASP A 172 11.48 -6.35 19.81
C ASP A 172 10.75 -5.20 19.12
N TYR A 173 10.47 -4.06 19.78
CA TYR A 173 9.57 -3.04 19.22
C TYR A 173 10.02 -2.47 17.86
N GLU A 174 11.32 -2.19 17.68
CA GLU A 174 11.87 -1.71 16.40
C GLU A 174 11.77 -2.78 15.33
N LYS A 175 12.14 -4.01 15.69
CA LYS A 175 12.05 -5.16 14.79
C LYS A 175 10.62 -5.39 14.31
N ILE A 176 9.63 -5.22 15.18
CA ILE A 176 8.20 -5.33 14.80
C ILE A 176 7.82 -4.22 13.81
N ILE A 177 8.27 -2.99 14.02
CA ILE A 177 8.02 -1.88 13.08
C ILE A 177 8.64 -2.19 11.71
N ASP A 178 9.92 -2.58 11.68
CA ASP A 178 10.65 -2.91 10.45
C ASP A 178 10.00 -4.07 9.70
N GLU A 179 9.66 -5.15 10.40
CA GLU A 179 8.99 -6.29 9.82
C GLU A 179 7.61 -5.92 9.24
N LEU A 180 6.81 -5.11 9.96
CA LEU A 180 5.51 -4.67 9.46
C LEU A 180 5.65 -3.80 8.21
N ASN A 181 6.58 -2.84 8.19
CA ASN A 181 6.84 -2.02 7.01
C ASN A 181 7.26 -2.86 5.79
N GLU A 182 8.04 -3.92 6.02
CA GLU A 182 8.44 -4.83 4.94
C GLU A 182 7.28 -5.71 4.43
N VAL A 183 6.60 -6.42 5.35
CA VAL A 183 5.59 -7.41 4.93
C VAL A 183 4.32 -6.75 4.39
N LEU A 184 3.92 -5.59 4.91
CA LEU A 184 2.70 -4.92 4.46
C LEU A 184 2.89 -4.22 3.11
N ALA A 185 4.12 -3.85 2.75
CA ALA A 185 4.44 -3.25 1.46
C ALA A 185 4.65 -4.28 0.33
N THR A 186 4.78 -5.57 0.67
CA THR A 186 5.07 -6.66 -0.28
C THR A 186 3.88 -6.93 -1.19
#